data_AF-X0RYI0-F1
#
_entry.id   AF-X0RYI0-F1
#
_cell.length_a   1.000
_cell.length_b   1.000
_cell.length_c   1.000
_cell.angle_alpha   90.00
_cell.angle_beta   90.00
_cell.angle_gamma   90.00
#
_symmetry.space_group_name_H-M   'P 1'
#
loop_
_entity.id
_entity.type
_entity.pdbx_description
1 polymer ?
#
loop_
_entity_poly.entity_id
_entity_poly.type
_entity_poly.pdbx_seq_one_letter_code
_entity_poly.pdbx_strand_id
1 'polypeptide(L)'
;GISNDPNKLAVWPYVFTSLSYSDWYQLPVLSDMIEAELGRTPKAYVVHIWGEHGDEYLAMAQDNFDIVGDVEVPFDPAELDATEVVNGAIAALGDPNNPNYDIFCCFAYPDQVYRITSAAMAHNFNPPAMIFGPLANFGFYPYYRYYYPPWTLDPSLDPSQVDGILAFTAAAYDANPEIQAVYDLIAERMDDDVGDPTSGIPDFPGILSLDYWGTPCYWAGMQMWLEAVESVGYVDQELLRDALTALEDDPADTILGETWFRMYGTPGEGGGNLDYLCHIGEVAQWQSGEFETVGYEGITDDLPNYVVTADLIFPMTDLWNWLEDEVVTETVTNSTVDARDEADTEVEVTGTATVTVARYDANPGGPPPTGSRSLSSLDKYIDVYSL
;
A
#
# COMPACT_ATOMS: atom_id res chain seq x y z
N GLY A 1 -16.41 9.15 11.40
CA GLY A 1 -15.56 9.02 12.59
C GLY A 1 -15.79 10.16 13.57
N ILE A 2 -15.34 10.00 14.82
CA ILE A 2 -15.27 11.09 15.81
C ILE A 2 -14.09 12.05 15.54
N SER A 3 -13.03 11.59 14.88
CA SER A 3 -11.72 12.26 14.87
C SER A 3 -11.62 13.51 14.00
N ASN A 4 -12.40 13.64 12.92
CA ASN A 4 -12.23 14.74 11.96
C ASN A 4 -13.38 15.72 11.84
N ASP A 5 -14.49 15.51 12.57
CA ASP A 5 -15.59 16.45 12.52
C ASP A 5 -15.13 17.79 13.12
N PRO A 6 -14.93 18.85 12.30
CA PRO A 6 -14.44 20.13 12.79
C PRO A 6 -15.37 20.72 13.85
N ASN A 7 -16.65 20.34 13.82
CA ASN A 7 -17.64 20.77 14.81
C ASN A 7 -17.45 20.08 16.17
N LYS A 8 -16.94 18.84 16.19
CA LYS A 8 -16.59 18.15 17.45
C LYS A 8 -15.30 18.71 18.01
N LEU A 9 -14.26 18.83 17.19
CA LEU A 9 -12.98 19.41 17.62
C LEU A 9 -13.17 20.85 18.12
N ALA A 10 -14.06 21.64 17.51
CA ALA A 10 -14.35 23.01 17.94
C ALA A 10 -14.85 23.17 19.38
N VAL A 11 -15.26 22.10 20.05
CA VAL A 11 -15.76 22.12 21.44
C VAL A 11 -15.01 21.17 22.38
N TRP A 12 -13.91 20.58 21.92
CA TRP A 12 -13.12 19.59 22.68
C TRP A 12 -11.71 20.10 22.96
N PRO A 13 -11.51 20.93 24.00
CA PRO A 13 -10.27 21.67 24.21
C PRO A 13 -9.07 20.81 24.63
N TYR A 14 -9.23 19.50 24.79
CA TYR A 14 -8.16 18.59 25.25
C TYR A 14 -7.96 17.41 24.30
N VAL A 15 -8.45 17.53 23.06
CA VAL A 15 -8.32 16.50 22.04
C VAL A 15 -7.40 17.03 20.94
N PHE A 16 -6.30 16.32 20.72
CA PHE A 16 -5.34 16.58 19.66
C PHE A 16 -5.16 15.28 18.88
N THR A 17 -5.52 15.27 17.61
CA THR A 17 -5.43 14.10 16.72
C THR A 17 -4.22 14.23 15.82
N SER A 18 -3.46 13.15 15.62
CA SER A 18 -2.20 13.19 14.84
C SER A 18 -2.19 12.31 13.58
N LEU A 19 -3.26 11.55 13.32
CA LEU A 19 -3.34 10.67 12.15
C LEU A 19 -3.93 11.40 10.94
N SER A 20 -3.58 10.96 9.73
CA SER A 20 -4.33 11.26 8.50
C SER A 20 -5.56 10.37 8.38
N TYR A 21 -6.56 10.78 7.59
CA TYR A 21 -7.82 10.06 7.41
C TYR A 21 -8.38 10.32 6.00
N SER A 22 -9.49 9.67 5.66
CA SER A 22 -10.10 9.72 4.32
C SER A 22 -10.27 11.13 3.75
N ASP A 23 -10.83 12.07 4.52
CA ASP A 23 -11.07 13.46 4.17
C ASP A 23 -9.91 14.39 4.56
N TRP A 24 -9.08 13.93 5.49
CA TRP A 24 -7.85 14.60 5.91
C TRP A 24 -6.69 14.15 5.04
N TYR A 25 -6.78 14.54 3.77
CA TYR A 25 -5.79 14.46 2.68
C TYR A 25 -5.49 13.11 2.04
N GLN A 26 -5.97 11.99 2.57
CA GLN A 26 -5.73 10.68 1.93
C GLN A 26 -6.38 10.56 0.54
N LEU A 27 -7.71 10.66 0.45
CA LEU A 27 -8.41 10.49 -0.83
C LEU A 27 -8.27 11.67 -1.79
N PRO A 28 -8.24 12.94 -1.33
CA PRO A 28 -7.93 14.06 -2.20
C PRO A 28 -6.56 13.92 -2.88
N VAL A 29 -5.49 13.62 -2.13
CA VAL A 29 -4.15 13.45 -2.72
C VAL A 29 -4.10 12.27 -3.68
N LEU A 30 -4.70 11.14 -3.31
CA LEU A 30 -4.80 9.99 -4.23
C LEU A 30 -5.52 10.36 -5.53
N SER A 31 -6.62 11.11 -5.46
CA SER A 31 -7.37 11.51 -6.65
C SER A 31 -6.56 12.48 -7.52
N ASP A 32 -5.96 13.50 -6.92
CA ASP A 32 -5.12 14.48 -7.63
C ASP A 32 -3.93 13.80 -8.33
N MET A 33 -3.31 12.81 -7.68
CA MET A 33 -2.23 12.00 -8.27
C MET A 33 -2.68 11.28 -9.53
N ILE A 34 -3.82 10.58 -9.48
CA ILE A 34 -4.31 9.82 -10.65
C ILE A 34 -4.88 10.78 -11.71
N GLU A 35 -5.50 11.89 -11.31
CA GLU A 35 -5.96 12.93 -12.22
C GLU A 35 -4.79 13.56 -12.99
N ALA A 36 -3.64 13.78 -12.35
CA ALA A 36 -2.44 14.29 -13.01
C ALA A 36 -1.97 13.38 -14.17
N GLU A 37 -2.06 12.05 -13.98
CA GLU A 37 -1.73 11.06 -15.01
C GLU A 37 -2.77 10.99 -16.13
N LEU A 38 -4.05 11.12 -15.79
CA LEU A 38 -5.17 10.95 -16.72
C LEU A 38 -5.59 12.23 -17.45
N GLY A 39 -5.32 13.40 -16.88
CA GLY A 39 -5.87 14.68 -17.30
C GLY A 39 -7.40 14.79 -17.16
N ARG A 40 -8.01 13.97 -16.29
CA ARG A 40 -9.45 13.92 -15.99
C ARG A 40 -9.69 13.27 -14.63
N THR A 41 -10.89 13.49 -14.09
CA THR A 41 -11.34 12.82 -12.88
C THR A 41 -11.21 11.29 -13.01
N PRO A 42 -10.55 10.63 -12.05
CA PRO A 42 -10.38 9.18 -12.04
C PRO A 42 -11.69 8.45 -11.73
N LYS A 43 -11.84 7.27 -12.31
CA LYS A 43 -12.96 6.36 -12.06
C LYS A 43 -12.54 5.27 -11.10
N ALA A 44 -13.38 4.95 -10.12
CA ALA A 44 -13.05 3.97 -9.09
C ALA A 44 -14.07 2.84 -8.99
N TYR A 45 -13.58 1.65 -8.66
CA TYR A 45 -14.37 0.58 -8.07
C TYR A 45 -13.99 0.48 -6.58
N VAL A 46 -14.96 0.59 -5.68
CA VAL A 46 -14.70 0.74 -4.25
C VAL A 46 -15.18 -0.47 -3.46
N VAL A 47 -14.29 -1.09 -2.70
CA VAL A 47 -14.61 -2.04 -1.65
C VAL A 47 -14.43 -1.30 -0.32
N HIS A 48 -15.42 -1.38 0.57
CA HIS A 48 -15.36 -0.72 1.87
C HIS A 48 -15.91 -1.62 2.97
N ILE A 49 -15.35 -1.54 4.18
CA ILE A 49 -15.85 -2.31 5.32
C ILE A 49 -17.20 -1.78 5.81
N TRP A 50 -18.06 -2.69 6.27
CA TRP A 50 -19.29 -2.32 6.99
C TRP A 50 -18.99 -1.44 8.22
N GLY A 51 -19.72 -0.32 8.33
CA GLY A 51 -19.72 0.57 9.48
C GLY A 51 -19.08 1.93 9.23
N GLU A 52 -18.99 2.75 10.29
CA GLU A 52 -18.66 4.18 10.18
C GLU A 52 -17.33 4.46 9.47
N HIS A 53 -16.34 3.57 9.61
CA HIS A 53 -15.06 3.73 8.93
C HIS A 53 -15.20 3.58 7.41
N GLY A 54 -15.82 2.50 6.92
CA GLY A 54 -15.99 2.32 5.48
C GLY A 54 -16.99 3.29 4.86
N ASP A 55 -18.05 3.67 5.61
CA ASP A 55 -19.00 4.70 5.17
C ASP A 55 -18.31 6.05 4.93
N GLU A 56 -17.36 6.41 5.79
CA GLU A 56 -16.57 7.64 5.67
C GLU A 56 -15.69 7.62 4.41
N TYR A 57 -14.96 6.53 4.18
CA TYR A 57 -14.14 6.38 2.98
C TYR A 57 -14.96 6.29 1.70
N LEU A 58 -16.13 5.64 1.71
CA LEU A 58 -17.02 5.61 0.55
C LEU A 58 -17.55 7.01 0.23
N ALA A 59 -18.00 7.77 1.24
CA ALA A 59 -18.48 9.13 1.03
C ALA A 59 -17.38 10.02 0.45
N MET A 60 -16.18 9.95 0.99
CA MET A 60 -15.04 10.69 0.46
C MET A 60 -14.60 10.20 -0.91
N ALA A 61 -14.72 8.91 -1.22
CA ALA A 61 -14.46 8.41 -2.56
C ALA A 61 -15.48 8.95 -3.56
N GLN A 62 -16.76 9.06 -3.19
CA GLN A 62 -17.79 9.65 -4.03
C GLN A 62 -17.56 11.15 -4.33
N ASP A 63 -16.88 11.85 -3.42
CA ASP A 63 -16.52 13.26 -3.63
C ASP A 63 -15.30 13.44 -4.54
N ASN A 64 -14.44 12.42 -4.66
CA ASN A 64 -13.15 12.52 -5.35
C ASN A 64 -13.04 11.67 -6.64
N PHE A 65 -13.91 10.67 -6.83
CA PHE A 65 -13.88 9.74 -7.96
C PHE A 65 -15.25 9.61 -8.64
N ASP A 66 -15.23 9.30 -9.94
CA ASP A 66 -16.39 8.80 -10.66
C ASP A 66 -16.60 7.30 -10.32
N ILE A 67 -17.48 7.00 -9.36
CA ILE A 67 -17.70 5.63 -8.89
C ILE A 67 -18.42 4.77 -9.95
N VAL A 68 -17.76 3.70 -10.38
CA VAL A 68 -18.28 2.71 -11.35
C VAL A 68 -19.04 1.58 -10.65
N GLY A 69 -18.64 1.25 -9.43
CA GLY A 69 -19.32 0.30 -8.57
C GLY A 69 -18.72 0.30 -7.16
N ASP A 70 -19.52 -0.14 -6.20
CA ASP A 70 -19.11 -0.28 -4.80
C ASP A 70 -19.60 -1.61 -4.19
N VAL A 71 -18.83 -2.14 -3.24
CA VAL A 71 -19.15 -3.34 -2.46
C VAL A 71 -18.82 -3.12 -1.00
N GLU A 72 -19.83 -3.31 -0.14
CA GLU A 72 -19.64 -3.38 1.31
C GLU A 72 -19.22 -4.79 1.73
N VAL A 73 -18.14 -4.92 2.50
CA VAL A 73 -17.67 -6.20 3.05
C VAL A 73 -18.03 -6.35 4.53
N PRO A 74 -18.34 -7.57 5.02
CA PRO A 74 -18.78 -7.78 6.39
C PRO A 74 -17.67 -7.51 7.40
N PHE A 75 -18.01 -6.96 8.56
CA PHE A 75 -17.04 -6.73 9.64
C PHE A 75 -16.34 -8.01 10.13
N ASP A 76 -17.04 -9.15 10.13
CA ASP A 76 -16.42 -10.44 10.46
C ASP A 76 -15.70 -10.99 9.23
N PRO A 77 -14.35 -11.11 9.25
CA PRO A 77 -13.57 -11.64 8.12
C PRO A 77 -13.92 -13.10 7.78
N ALA A 78 -14.52 -13.86 8.70
CA ALA A 78 -14.97 -15.22 8.43
C ALA A 78 -16.17 -15.27 7.48
N GLU A 79 -16.92 -14.18 7.36
CA GLU A 79 -18.07 -14.04 6.46
C GLU A 79 -17.68 -13.47 5.09
N LEU A 80 -16.45 -12.98 4.92
CA LEU A 80 -15.97 -12.40 3.66
C LEU A 80 -15.73 -13.49 2.60
N ASP A 81 -16.45 -13.38 1.48
CA ASP A 81 -16.12 -14.06 0.22
C ASP A 81 -15.27 -13.15 -0.67
N ALA A 82 -13.94 -13.20 -0.47
CA ALA A 82 -12.99 -12.38 -1.22
C ALA A 82 -12.98 -12.73 -2.73
N THR A 83 -13.28 -13.98 -3.08
CA THR A 83 -13.38 -14.42 -4.47
C THR A 83 -14.58 -13.77 -5.16
N GLU A 84 -15.73 -13.68 -4.50
CA GLU A 84 -16.89 -12.96 -5.04
C GLU A 84 -16.59 -11.47 -5.24
N VAL A 85 -15.94 -10.83 -4.27
CA VAL A 85 -15.53 -9.40 -4.36
C VAL A 85 -14.64 -9.16 -5.58
N VAL A 86 -13.59 -9.95 -5.76
CA VAL A 86 -12.64 -9.80 -6.89
C VAL A 86 -13.32 -10.12 -8.22
N ASN A 87 -14.15 -11.15 -8.30
CA ASN A 87 -14.89 -11.45 -9.55
C ASN A 87 -15.86 -10.32 -9.93
N GLY A 88 -16.49 -9.67 -8.95
CA GLY A 88 -17.30 -8.48 -9.17
C GLY A 88 -16.48 -7.32 -9.75
N ALA A 89 -15.29 -7.07 -9.19
CA ALA A 89 -14.37 -6.04 -9.66
C ALA A 89 -13.84 -6.32 -11.08
N ILE A 90 -13.51 -7.58 -11.41
CA ILE A 90 -13.12 -8.01 -12.76
C ILE A 90 -14.28 -7.79 -13.74
N ALA A 91 -15.49 -8.19 -13.38
CA ALA A 91 -16.66 -8.01 -14.23
C ALA A 91 -16.96 -6.52 -14.49
N ALA A 92 -16.77 -5.67 -13.47
CA ALA A 92 -16.91 -4.23 -13.60
C ALA A 92 -15.79 -3.60 -14.45
N LEU A 93 -14.57 -4.14 -14.41
CA LEU A 93 -13.41 -3.63 -15.15
C LEU A 93 -13.66 -3.69 -16.66
N GLY A 94 -14.26 -4.76 -17.15
CA GLY A 94 -14.53 -4.94 -18.57
C GLY A 94 -13.29 -5.33 -19.35
N ASP A 95 -12.98 -4.62 -20.44
CA ASP A 95 -11.80 -4.90 -21.27
C ASP A 95 -10.55 -4.30 -20.60
N PRO A 96 -9.54 -5.09 -20.22
CA PRO A 96 -8.32 -4.56 -19.60
C PRO A 96 -7.55 -3.57 -20.49
N ASN A 97 -7.70 -3.62 -21.82
CA ASN A 97 -7.08 -2.66 -22.74
C ASN A 97 -7.85 -1.34 -22.84
N ASN A 98 -9.09 -1.31 -22.33
CA ASN A 98 -9.94 -0.13 -22.27
C ASN A 98 -10.85 -0.25 -21.03
N PRO A 99 -10.25 -0.15 -19.83
CA PRO A 99 -10.93 -0.49 -18.59
C PRO A 99 -12.02 0.53 -18.26
N ASN A 100 -13.08 0.07 -17.62
CA ASN A 100 -14.20 0.93 -17.23
C ASN A 100 -13.88 1.83 -16.03
N TYR A 101 -12.92 1.43 -15.19
CA TYR A 101 -12.39 2.21 -14.07
C TYR A 101 -10.86 2.23 -14.07
N ASP A 102 -10.29 3.23 -13.42
CA ASP A 102 -8.85 3.50 -13.39
C ASP A 102 -8.19 2.94 -12.12
N ILE A 103 -8.94 2.86 -11.02
CA ILE A 103 -8.43 2.36 -9.74
C ILE A 103 -9.42 1.43 -9.05
N PHE A 104 -8.89 0.33 -8.51
CA PHE A 104 -9.57 -0.49 -7.50
C PHE A 104 -9.16 -0.01 -6.11
N CYS A 105 -10.13 0.42 -5.31
CA CYS A 105 -9.91 0.88 -3.94
C CYS A 105 -10.47 -0.14 -2.95
N CYS A 106 -9.71 -0.52 -1.95
CA CYS A 106 -10.16 -1.42 -0.89
C CYS A 106 -9.91 -0.82 0.49
N PHE A 107 -10.92 -0.13 1.02
CA PHE A 107 -10.94 0.53 2.32
C PHE A 107 -11.48 -0.43 3.39
N ALA A 108 -10.69 -1.46 3.66
CA ALA A 108 -11.04 -2.59 4.53
C ALA A 108 -9.95 -2.83 5.59
N TYR A 109 -10.23 -3.65 6.61
CA TYR A 109 -9.27 -3.99 7.66
C TYR A 109 -8.22 -5.01 7.21
N PRO A 110 -7.11 -5.16 7.94
CA PRO A 110 -5.99 -6.00 7.53
C PRO A 110 -6.35 -7.44 7.15
N ASP A 111 -7.25 -8.04 7.90
CA ASP A 111 -7.73 -9.40 7.69
C ASP A 111 -8.54 -9.58 6.40
N GLN A 112 -9.25 -8.54 5.99
CA GLN A 112 -10.00 -8.48 4.74
C GLN A 112 -9.09 -8.13 3.57
N VAL A 113 -8.23 -7.10 3.73
CA VAL A 113 -7.24 -6.68 2.71
C VAL A 113 -6.41 -7.87 2.28
N TYR A 114 -5.83 -8.61 3.22
CA TYR A 114 -5.03 -9.79 2.91
C TYR A 114 -5.80 -10.84 2.06
N ARG A 115 -7.06 -11.10 2.40
CA ARG A 115 -7.89 -12.08 1.68
C ARG A 115 -8.21 -11.60 0.27
N ILE A 116 -8.47 -10.30 0.11
CA ILE A 116 -8.76 -9.67 -1.18
C ILE A 116 -7.49 -9.62 -2.04
N THR A 117 -6.33 -9.27 -1.48
CA THR A 117 -5.03 -9.38 -2.17
C THR A 117 -4.80 -10.81 -2.67
N SER A 118 -4.98 -11.80 -1.79
CA SER A 118 -4.80 -13.22 -2.16
C SER A 118 -5.76 -13.67 -3.27
N ALA A 119 -7.01 -13.21 -3.22
CA ALA A 119 -7.99 -13.48 -4.28
C ALA A 119 -7.63 -12.75 -5.58
N ALA A 120 -7.13 -11.51 -5.52
CA ALA A 120 -6.68 -10.76 -6.70
C ALA A 120 -5.52 -11.51 -7.40
N MET A 121 -4.54 -11.98 -6.64
CA MET A 121 -3.45 -12.84 -7.11
C MET A 121 -3.97 -14.10 -7.79
N ALA A 122 -4.85 -14.85 -7.10
CA ALA A 122 -5.38 -16.13 -7.60
C ALA A 122 -6.24 -15.99 -8.86
N HIS A 123 -6.77 -14.80 -9.13
CA HIS A 123 -7.63 -14.49 -10.27
C HIS A 123 -6.92 -13.68 -11.36
N ASN A 124 -5.61 -13.43 -11.25
CA ASN A 124 -4.85 -12.55 -12.15
C ASN A 124 -5.55 -11.19 -12.36
N PHE A 125 -6.12 -10.66 -11.28
CA PHE A 125 -6.82 -9.38 -11.33
C PHE A 125 -5.81 -8.24 -11.41
N ASN A 126 -5.91 -7.45 -12.48
CA ASN A 126 -4.91 -6.45 -12.85
C ASN A 126 -5.57 -5.14 -13.33
N PRO A 127 -6.13 -4.33 -12.41
CA PRO A 127 -6.63 -2.99 -12.76
C PRO A 127 -5.48 -2.00 -13.01
N PRO A 128 -5.72 -0.84 -13.64
CA PRO A 128 -4.67 0.15 -13.89
C PRO A 128 -4.01 0.69 -12.63
N ALA A 129 -4.77 0.78 -11.53
CA ALA A 129 -4.25 1.04 -10.21
C ALA A 129 -5.00 0.24 -9.15
N MET A 130 -4.33 0.01 -8.02
CA MET A 130 -4.91 -0.66 -6.87
C MET A 130 -4.38 -0.02 -5.58
N ILE A 131 -5.30 0.38 -4.70
CA ILE A 131 -4.96 0.84 -3.36
C ILE A 131 -5.65 -0.03 -2.30
N PHE A 132 -4.89 -0.37 -1.27
CA PHE A 132 -5.39 -1.07 -0.10
C PHE A 132 -5.28 -0.19 1.16
N GLY A 133 -6.27 -0.38 2.06
CA GLY A 133 -6.28 0.20 3.39
C GLY A 133 -5.26 -0.45 4.33
N PRO A 134 -5.50 -0.37 5.66
CA PRO A 134 -4.57 -0.89 6.66
C PRO A 134 -4.15 -2.33 6.38
N LEU A 135 -2.83 -2.57 6.37
CA LEU A 135 -2.07 -3.80 6.08
C LEU A 135 -1.03 -3.50 5.01
N ALA A 136 -1.45 -2.90 3.89
CA ALA A 136 -0.55 -2.67 2.76
C ALA A 136 0.54 -1.63 3.07
N ASN A 137 0.38 -0.86 4.15
CA ASN A 137 1.33 0.08 4.72
C ASN A 137 2.29 -0.54 5.76
N PHE A 138 2.30 -1.87 5.92
CA PHE A 138 3.22 -2.55 6.84
C PHE A 138 4.36 -3.23 6.08
N GLY A 139 5.57 -3.19 6.66
CA GLY A 139 6.78 -3.80 6.09
C GLY A 139 6.65 -5.29 5.76
N PHE A 140 5.77 -6.01 6.44
CA PHE A 140 5.58 -7.45 6.26
C PHE A 140 4.60 -7.80 5.14
N TYR A 141 3.87 -6.82 4.61
CA TYR A 141 2.83 -7.05 3.59
C TYR A 141 3.30 -7.87 2.38
N PRO A 142 4.48 -7.59 1.77
CA PRO A 142 4.99 -8.37 0.63
C PRO A 142 5.25 -9.85 0.95
N TYR A 143 5.42 -10.19 2.23
CA TYR A 143 5.80 -11.54 2.69
C TYR A 143 4.64 -12.30 3.34
N TYR A 144 3.42 -11.76 3.25
CA TYR A 144 2.30 -12.22 4.06
C TYR A 144 1.35 -13.14 3.27
N ARG A 145 1.35 -14.45 3.57
CA ARG A 145 0.59 -15.47 2.82
C ARG A 145 -0.61 -16.08 3.56
N TYR A 146 -0.81 -15.87 4.85
CA TYR A 146 -1.91 -16.54 5.57
C TYR A 146 -2.42 -15.76 6.80
N TYR A 147 -3.65 -15.26 6.73
CA TYR A 147 -4.37 -14.75 7.90
C TYR A 147 -4.96 -15.91 8.71
N TYR A 148 -4.11 -16.58 9.47
CA TYR A 148 -4.55 -17.37 10.60
C TYR A 148 -3.46 -17.37 11.67
N PRO A 149 -3.74 -16.92 12.91
CA PRO A 149 -2.71 -16.93 13.94
C PRO A 149 -2.19 -18.36 14.17
N PRO A 150 -0.86 -18.53 14.29
CA PRO A 150 0.16 -17.47 14.37
C PRO A 150 0.50 -16.84 13.01
N TRP A 151 0.71 -15.52 13.00
CA TRP A 151 1.21 -14.76 11.85
C TRP A 151 2.50 -15.40 11.33
N THR A 152 2.42 -16.12 10.22
CA THR A 152 3.59 -16.73 9.58
C THR A 152 3.89 -16.00 8.28
N LEU A 153 5.07 -15.40 8.21
CA LEU A 153 5.63 -14.97 6.94
C LEU A 153 6.01 -16.19 6.11
N ASP A 154 5.87 -16.06 4.80
CA ASP A 154 6.43 -16.99 3.85
C ASP A 154 7.67 -16.32 3.24
N PRO A 155 8.88 -16.57 3.79
CA PRO A 155 10.11 -15.95 3.30
C PRO A 155 10.51 -16.45 1.90
N SER A 156 9.74 -17.38 1.31
CA SER A 156 9.91 -17.78 -0.09
C SER A 156 9.13 -16.89 -1.06
N LEU A 157 8.28 -15.98 -0.56
CA LEU A 157 7.62 -15.00 -1.40
C LEU A 157 8.61 -13.96 -1.91
N ASP A 158 8.48 -13.66 -3.18
CA ASP A 158 9.18 -12.55 -3.82
C ASP A 158 8.41 -11.25 -3.47
N PRO A 159 9.03 -10.30 -2.77
CA PRO A 159 8.34 -9.07 -2.38
C PRO A 159 7.86 -8.25 -3.59
N SER A 160 8.47 -8.45 -4.76
CA SER A 160 8.04 -7.80 -5.99
C SER A 160 6.67 -8.28 -6.50
N GLN A 161 6.09 -9.33 -5.90
CA GLN A 161 4.72 -9.73 -6.19
C GLN A 161 3.73 -8.61 -5.93
N VAL A 162 3.95 -7.78 -4.90
CA VAL A 162 3.07 -6.65 -4.59
C VAL A 162 3.51 -5.33 -5.22
N ASP A 163 4.49 -5.36 -6.14
CA ASP A 163 4.93 -4.14 -6.83
C ASP A 163 3.76 -3.47 -7.55
N GLY A 164 3.73 -2.14 -7.49
CA GLY A 164 2.65 -1.31 -7.98
C GLY A 164 1.55 -1.04 -6.95
N ILE A 165 1.35 -1.91 -5.96
CA ILE A 165 0.26 -1.73 -4.97
C ILE A 165 0.46 -0.43 -4.19
N LEU A 166 -0.58 0.41 -4.18
CA LEU A 166 -0.63 1.62 -3.37
C LEU A 166 -1.16 1.33 -1.97
N ALA A 167 -0.73 2.15 -1.02
CA ALA A 167 -1.31 2.25 0.32
C ALA A 167 -1.19 3.67 0.87
N PHE A 168 -1.99 3.99 1.88
CA PHE A 168 -1.81 5.24 2.62
C PHE A 168 -0.56 5.17 3.49
N THR A 169 0.17 6.29 3.59
CA THR A 169 1.42 6.40 4.32
C THR A 169 1.49 7.75 5.05
N ALA A 170 2.42 7.88 5.98
CA ALA A 170 2.87 9.17 6.49
C ALA A 170 4.34 9.42 6.10
N ALA A 171 5.16 8.37 6.01
CA ALA A 171 6.55 8.44 5.57
C ALA A 171 7.07 7.08 5.09
N ALA A 172 7.79 7.05 3.96
CA ALA A 172 8.65 5.94 3.58
C ALA A 172 9.92 5.87 4.44
N TYR A 173 10.60 4.73 4.43
CA TYR A 173 11.78 4.48 5.27
C TYR A 173 12.91 5.51 5.07
N ASP A 174 13.13 5.91 3.83
CA ASP A 174 14.20 6.82 3.40
C ASP A 174 13.73 8.27 3.18
N ALA A 175 12.50 8.60 3.59
CA ALA A 175 11.92 9.93 3.43
C ALA A 175 12.84 11.03 4.01
N ASN A 176 13.44 10.80 5.18
CA ASN A 176 14.52 11.63 5.68
C ASN A 176 15.39 10.88 6.71
N PRO A 177 16.58 11.39 7.09
CA PRO A 177 17.46 10.73 8.04
C PRO A 177 16.89 10.53 9.45
N GLU A 178 15.94 11.35 9.89
CA GLU A 178 15.33 11.27 11.22
C GLU A 178 14.27 10.17 11.28
N ILE A 179 13.45 10.05 10.22
CA ILE A 179 12.52 8.94 10.00
C ILE A 179 13.29 7.63 9.97
N GLN A 180 14.36 7.56 9.16
CA GLN A 180 15.21 6.38 9.07
C GLN A 180 15.75 5.98 10.46
N ALA A 181 16.26 6.95 11.23
CA ALA A 181 16.80 6.68 12.56
C ALA A 181 15.73 6.18 13.55
N VAL A 182 14.50 6.68 13.48
CA VAL A 182 13.38 6.19 14.31
C VAL A 182 12.98 4.78 13.89
N TYR A 183 12.91 4.49 12.60
CA TYR A 183 12.59 3.16 12.12
C TYR A 183 13.67 2.14 12.46
N ASP A 184 14.95 2.47 12.33
CA ASP A 184 16.05 1.62 12.77
C ASP A 184 15.94 1.28 14.26
N LEU A 185 15.63 2.28 15.09
CA LEU A 185 15.45 2.10 16.54
C LEU A 185 14.25 1.20 16.86
N ILE A 186 13.13 1.39 16.17
CA ILE A 186 11.92 0.58 16.36
C ILE A 186 12.16 -0.86 15.89
N ALA A 187 12.80 -1.04 14.75
CA ALA A 187 13.16 -2.35 14.21
C ALA A 187 14.10 -3.10 15.17
N GLU A 188 15.16 -2.45 15.67
CA GLU A 188 16.07 -3.04 16.68
C GLU A 188 15.30 -3.44 17.94
N ARG A 189 14.38 -2.59 18.40
CA ARG A 189 13.58 -2.88 19.59
C ARG A 189 12.59 -4.03 19.38
N MET A 190 12.02 -4.12 18.19
CA MET A 190 11.14 -5.23 17.82
C MET A 190 11.93 -6.53 17.73
N ASP A 191 13.13 -6.53 17.15
CA ASP A 191 14.03 -7.69 17.11
C ASP A 191 14.39 -8.23 18.51
N ASP A 192 14.58 -7.34 19.48
CA ASP A 192 14.79 -7.72 20.89
C ASP A 192 13.58 -8.48 21.50
N ASP A 193 12.38 -8.17 21.01
CA ASP A 193 11.10 -8.69 21.52
C ASP A 193 10.55 -9.84 20.65
N VAL A 194 11.24 -10.20 19.55
CA VAL A 194 10.93 -11.35 18.68
C VAL A 194 11.05 -12.66 19.47
N GLY A 195 10.01 -13.50 19.36
CA GLY A 195 9.93 -14.79 20.05
C GLY A 195 9.53 -14.69 21.53
N ASP A 196 9.31 -13.49 22.08
CA ASP A 196 8.66 -13.33 23.37
C ASP A 196 7.13 -13.53 23.20
N PRO A 197 6.54 -14.60 23.76
CA PRO A 197 5.10 -14.85 23.64
C PRO A 197 4.23 -13.80 24.35
N THR A 198 4.83 -12.86 25.10
CA THR A 198 4.13 -11.79 25.81
C THR A 198 4.23 -10.43 25.14
N SER A 199 5.12 -10.25 24.16
CA SER A 199 5.31 -8.96 23.47
C SER A 199 4.16 -8.65 22.51
N GLY A 200 3.51 -9.69 21.97
CA GLY A 200 2.54 -9.54 20.89
C GLY A 200 3.20 -9.15 19.55
N ILE A 201 4.53 -9.05 19.53
CA ILE A 201 5.31 -8.82 18.32
C ILE A 201 5.37 -10.13 17.55
N PRO A 202 5.02 -10.14 16.25
CA PRO A 202 5.15 -11.32 15.43
C PRO A 202 6.60 -11.85 15.34
N ASP A 203 6.74 -13.14 15.02
CA ASP A 203 8.06 -13.80 14.91
C ASP A 203 8.71 -13.52 13.55
N PHE A 204 9.02 -12.25 13.27
CA PHE A 204 9.71 -11.81 12.06
C PHE A 204 10.64 -10.62 12.32
N PRO A 205 11.64 -10.36 11.43
CA PRO A 205 12.55 -9.23 11.58
C PRO A 205 11.81 -7.92 11.84
N GLY A 206 12.29 -7.13 12.79
CA GLY A 206 11.65 -5.89 13.24
C GLY A 206 11.43 -4.88 12.11
N ILE A 207 12.31 -4.86 11.11
CA ILE A 207 12.14 -4.02 9.92
C ILE A 207 10.86 -4.33 9.14
N LEU A 208 10.41 -5.60 9.14
CA LEU A 208 9.15 -5.99 8.52
C LEU A 208 7.95 -5.63 9.40
N SER A 209 8.15 -5.34 10.69
CA SER A 209 7.07 -4.92 11.61
C SER A 209 6.75 -3.42 11.54
N LEU A 210 7.48 -2.66 10.71
CA LEU A 210 7.26 -1.22 10.59
C LEU A 210 5.87 -0.92 10.03
N ASP A 211 5.21 0.06 10.66
CA ASP A 211 3.98 0.70 10.17
C ASP A 211 4.37 2.07 9.59
N TYR A 212 4.25 2.21 8.27
CA TYR A 212 4.63 3.41 7.54
C TYR A 212 3.59 4.54 7.60
N TRP A 213 2.40 4.26 8.16
CA TRP A 213 1.32 5.23 8.28
C TRP A 213 1.20 5.78 9.70
N GLY A 214 1.02 4.91 10.70
CA GLY A 214 0.75 5.34 12.07
C GLY A 214 2.00 5.79 12.82
N THR A 215 3.10 5.03 12.70
CA THR A 215 4.31 5.24 13.51
C THR A 215 4.89 6.65 13.43
N PRO A 216 5.05 7.27 12.23
CA PRO A 216 5.59 8.62 12.14
C PRO A 216 4.72 9.65 12.88
N CYS A 217 3.40 9.56 12.69
CA CYS A 217 2.42 10.41 13.35
C CYS A 217 2.40 10.24 14.88
N TYR A 218 2.54 9.00 15.38
CA TYR A 218 2.61 8.75 16.82
C TYR A 218 3.87 9.32 17.43
N TRP A 219 5.01 9.15 16.77
CA TRP A 219 6.29 9.63 17.25
C TRP A 219 6.35 11.16 17.25
N ALA A 220 5.95 11.81 16.16
CA ALA A 220 5.87 13.27 16.08
C ALA A 220 4.92 13.84 17.14
N GLY A 221 3.73 13.24 17.31
CA GLY A 221 2.80 13.66 18.37
C GLY A 221 3.40 13.56 19.78
N MET A 222 4.26 12.57 20.05
CA MET A 222 4.98 12.46 21.31
C MET A 222 6.11 13.50 21.45
N GLN A 223 6.79 13.87 20.37
CA GLN A 223 7.77 14.96 20.37
C GLN A 223 7.11 16.31 20.67
N MET A 224 5.98 16.60 20.03
CA MET A 224 5.17 17.80 20.31
C MET A 224 4.71 17.84 21.78
N TRP A 225 4.27 16.69 22.32
CA TRP A 225 3.90 16.60 23.72
C TRP A 225 5.08 16.82 24.67
N LEU A 226 6.26 16.27 24.35
CA LEU A 226 7.48 16.49 25.12
C LEU A 226 7.86 17.97 25.14
N GLU A 227 7.85 18.63 23.98
CA GLU A 227 8.13 20.07 23.86
C GLU A 227 7.15 20.90 24.69
N ALA A 228 5.86 20.58 24.63
CA ALA A 228 4.85 21.22 25.47
C ALA A 228 5.17 21.06 26.96
N VAL A 229 5.53 19.85 27.42
CA VAL A 229 5.93 19.59 28.81
C VAL A 229 7.18 20.37 29.22
N GLU A 230 8.19 20.44 28.35
CA GLU A 230 9.43 21.15 28.62
C GLU A 230 9.23 22.67 28.68
N SER A 231 8.37 23.22 27.81
CA SER A 231 8.06 24.65 27.77
C SER A 231 7.36 25.13 29.06
N VAL A 232 6.46 24.33 29.62
CA VAL A 232 5.71 24.66 30.84
C VAL A 232 6.43 24.22 32.13
N GLY A 233 7.31 23.20 32.03
CA GLY A 233 8.16 22.70 33.11
C GLY A 233 7.51 21.70 34.08
N TYR A 234 6.26 21.28 33.86
CA TYR A 234 5.54 20.25 34.63
C TYR A 234 4.26 19.78 33.92
N VAL A 235 3.71 18.64 34.33
CA VAL A 235 2.47 18.11 33.73
C VAL A 235 1.24 18.76 34.38
N ASP A 236 0.63 19.71 33.67
CA ASP A 236 -0.66 20.33 33.99
C ASP A 236 -1.52 20.42 32.72
N GLN A 237 -2.76 19.95 32.79
CA GLN A 237 -3.58 19.77 31.59
C GLN A 237 -3.91 21.07 30.86
N GLU A 238 -4.17 22.15 31.61
CA GLU A 238 -4.54 23.44 31.02
C GLU A 238 -3.32 24.07 30.34
N LEU A 239 -2.18 24.04 31.03
CA LEU A 239 -0.93 24.58 30.49
C LEU A 239 -0.41 23.77 29.30
N LEU A 240 -0.51 22.44 29.34
CA LEU A 240 -0.12 21.59 28.22
C LEU A 240 -1.02 21.81 27.00
N ARG A 241 -2.33 21.96 27.19
CA ARG A 241 -3.23 22.36 26.11
C ARG A 241 -2.77 23.67 25.48
N ASP A 242 -2.52 24.69 26.30
CA ASP A 242 -2.15 26.02 25.81
C ASP A 242 -0.81 26.00 25.07
N ALA A 243 0.16 25.23 25.56
CA ALA A 243 1.44 25.02 24.88
C ALA A 243 1.28 24.29 23.54
N LEU A 244 0.48 23.22 23.47
CA LEU A 244 0.20 22.50 22.22
C LEU A 244 -0.57 23.37 21.21
N THR A 245 -1.47 24.22 21.68
CA THR A 245 -2.20 25.19 20.85
C THR A 245 -1.25 26.23 20.26
N ALA A 246 -0.25 26.67 21.03
CA ALA A 246 0.73 27.66 20.58
C ALA A 246 1.61 27.16 19.43
N LEU A 247 1.69 25.83 19.21
CA LEU A 247 2.45 25.26 18.10
C LEU A 247 1.92 25.70 16.73
N GLU A 248 0.64 26.10 16.62
CA GLU A 248 0.10 26.66 15.37
C GLU A 248 0.81 27.96 14.94
N ASP A 249 1.34 28.73 15.89
CA ASP A 249 2.11 29.96 15.64
C ASP A 249 3.64 29.75 15.76
N ASP A 250 4.08 28.74 16.52
CA ASP A 250 5.49 28.40 16.78
C ASP A 250 5.70 26.88 16.68
N PRO A 251 5.79 26.33 15.45
CA PRO A 251 5.79 24.89 15.22
C PRO A 251 6.91 24.14 15.94
N ALA A 252 6.60 22.92 16.37
CA ALA A 252 7.56 21.98 16.94
C ALA A 252 8.46 21.38 15.84
N ASP A 253 9.74 21.20 16.12
CA ASP A 253 10.67 20.49 15.24
C ASP A 253 10.66 18.99 15.56
N THR A 254 10.13 18.19 14.64
CA THR A 254 9.92 16.74 14.83
C THR A 254 10.49 15.94 13.66
N ILE A 255 10.36 14.61 13.70
CA ILE A 255 10.78 13.75 12.59
C ILE A 255 10.04 14.01 11.26
N LEU A 256 8.91 14.73 11.30
CA LEU A 256 8.17 15.18 10.12
C LEU A 256 8.56 16.60 9.68
N GLY A 257 9.55 17.23 10.33
CA GLY A 257 9.90 18.64 10.17
C GLY A 257 9.11 19.56 11.12
N GLU A 258 8.84 20.78 10.66
CA GLU A 258 7.98 21.74 11.39
C GLU A 258 6.55 21.19 11.48
N THR A 259 6.07 20.99 12.70
CA THR A 259 4.77 20.37 12.97
C THR A 259 3.93 21.15 13.96
N TRP A 260 2.62 21.20 13.69
CA TRP A 260 1.65 21.88 14.52
C TRP A 260 0.26 21.25 14.40
N PHE A 261 -0.58 21.54 15.37
CA PHE A 261 -2.00 21.21 15.26
C PHE A 261 -2.74 22.40 14.67
N ARG A 262 -3.52 22.17 13.61
CA ARG A 262 -4.55 23.10 13.18
C ARG A 262 -5.66 23.14 14.21
N MET A 263 -5.92 24.30 14.78
CA MET A 263 -6.88 24.45 15.86
C MET A 263 -8.30 24.72 15.34
N TYR A 264 -9.30 24.17 16.03
CA TYR A 264 -10.70 24.36 15.71
C TYR A 264 -11.44 25.11 16.81
N GLY A 265 -12.49 25.85 16.42
CA GLY A 265 -13.36 26.54 17.37
C GLY A 265 -12.75 27.83 17.95
N THR A 266 -13.24 28.23 19.13
CA THR A 266 -12.72 29.41 19.83
C THR A 266 -11.40 29.05 20.52
N PRO A 267 -10.38 29.94 20.54
CA PRO A 267 -9.16 29.72 21.31
C PRO A 267 -9.45 29.31 22.76
N GLY A 268 -8.87 28.18 23.19
CA GLY A 268 -9.04 27.58 24.51
C GLY A 268 -10.31 26.71 24.69
N GLU A 269 -11.20 26.65 23.71
CA GLU A 269 -12.44 25.86 23.74
C GLU A 269 -12.45 24.66 22.80
N GLY A 270 -11.60 24.65 21.77
CA GLY A 270 -11.49 23.54 20.84
C GLY A 270 -10.11 22.88 20.80
N GLY A 271 -10.09 21.71 20.19
CA GLY A 271 -8.94 20.86 19.99
C GLY A 271 -8.31 21.08 18.63
N GLY A 272 -7.31 20.25 18.31
CA GLY A 272 -6.55 20.37 17.08
C GLY A 272 -6.40 19.05 16.34
N ASN A 273 -6.17 19.14 15.04
CA ASN A 273 -5.73 18.02 14.21
C ASN A 273 -4.37 18.35 13.62
N LEU A 274 -3.46 17.37 13.48
CA LEU A 274 -2.17 17.59 12.86
C LEU A 274 -2.42 18.20 11.47
N ASP A 275 -1.81 19.36 11.23
CA ASP A 275 -2.06 20.06 9.99
C ASP A 275 -1.51 19.22 8.83
N TYR A 276 -2.26 19.09 7.75
CA TYR A 276 -1.83 18.29 6.60
C TYR A 276 -0.51 18.80 5.99
N LEU A 277 -0.19 20.08 6.18
CA LEU A 277 1.08 20.66 5.77
C LEU A 277 2.26 20.08 6.55
N CYS A 278 2.02 19.41 7.68
CA CYS A 278 3.03 18.68 8.45
C CYS A 278 3.33 17.30 7.85
N HIS A 279 2.48 16.79 6.94
CA HIS A 279 2.62 15.44 6.43
C HIS A 279 3.68 15.41 5.34
N ILE A 280 4.62 14.47 5.46
CA ILE A 280 5.71 14.29 4.50
C ILE A 280 5.40 13.20 3.45
N GLY A 281 4.23 12.58 3.56
CA GLY A 281 3.71 11.55 2.66
C GLY A 281 2.23 11.31 2.94
N GLU A 282 1.49 10.84 1.94
CA GLU A 282 0.07 10.44 2.08
C GLU A 282 -0.22 9.15 1.32
N VAL A 283 0.41 8.98 0.15
CA VAL A 283 0.31 7.78 -0.66
C VAL A 283 1.71 7.24 -0.93
N ALA A 284 1.87 5.93 -0.75
CA ALA A 284 3.07 5.20 -1.11
C ALA A 284 2.73 4.04 -2.03
N GLN A 285 3.74 3.57 -2.76
CA GLN A 285 3.68 2.47 -3.70
C GLN A 285 4.79 1.46 -3.37
N TRP A 286 4.44 0.17 -3.36
CA TRP A 286 5.47 -0.87 -3.35
C TRP A 286 6.20 -0.88 -4.69
N GLN A 287 7.53 -0.75 -4.68
CA GLN A 287 8.36 -0.77 -5.89
C GLN A 287 9.65 -1.54 -5.62
N SER A 288 9.90 -2.61 -6.38
CA SER A 288 11.06 -3.50 -6.18
C SER A 288 11.16 -4.04 -4.75
N GLY A 289 10.02 -4.28 -4.10
CA GLY A 289 9.94 -4.72 -2.71
C GLY A 289 10.22 -3.65 -1.64
N GLU A 290 10.42 -2.38 -2.04
CA GLU A 290 10.56 -1.23 -1.13
C GLU A 290 9.26 -0.44 -1.09
N PHE A 291 8.96 0.22 0.04
CA PHE A 291 7.75 1.03 0.21
C PHE A 291 8.07 2.51 0.02
N GLU A 292 7.71 3.05 -1.14
CA GLU A 292 8.16 4.36 -1.62
C GLU A 292 7.04 5.39 -1.53
N THR A 293 7.30 6.56 -0.97
CA THR A 293 6.35 7.68 -1.01
C THR A 293 6.32 8.25 -2.42
N VAL A 294 5.14 8.27 -3.03
CA VAL A 294 4.92 8.68 -4.43
C VAL A 294 4.06 9.95 -4.48
N GLY A 295 4.14 10.68 -5.59
CA GLY A 295 3.38 11.91 -5.81
C GLY A 295 3.30 12.29 -7.29
N TYR A 296 2.62 13.39 -7.60
CA TYR A 296 2.58 13.97 -8.94
C TYR A 296 3.62 15.09 -9.12
N GLU A 297 3.92 15.46 -10.37
CA GLU A 297 4.81 16.57 -10.68
C GLU A 297 4.27 17.88 -10.07
N GLY A 298 5.05 18.50 -9.19
CA GLY A 298 4.64 19.74 -8.52
C GLY A 298 3.88 19.54 -7.21
N ILE A 299 3.75 18.32 -6.70
CA ILE A 299 3.07 18.05 -5.41
C ILE A 299 3.59 18.91 -4.25
N THR A 300 4.86 19.34 -4.28
CA THR A 300 5.45 20.22 -3.25
C THR A 300 5.00 21.67 -3.33
N ASP A 301 4.37 22.11 -4.43
CA ASP A 301 3.70 23.41 -4.50
C ASP A 301 2.40 23.40 -3.65
N ASP A 302 1.74 22.25 -3.56
CA ASP A 302 0.49 22.05 -2.80
C ASP A 302 0.75 21.53 -1.38
N LEU A 303 1.78 20.69 -1.21
CA LEU A 303 2.22 20.04 0.03
C LEU A 303 3.73 20.26 0.24
N PRO A 304 4.14 21.41 0.80
CA PRO A 304 5.56 21.81 0.84
C PRO A 304 6.51 20.86 1.57
N ASN A 305 6.00 20.09 2.53
CA ASN A 305 6.80 19.13 3.30
C ASN A 305 6.77 17.72 2.71
N TYR A 306 6.02 17.48 1.62
CA TYR A 306 5.92 16.18 0.98
C TYR A 306 7.26 15.74 0.41
N VAL A 307 7.67 14.50 0.74
CA VAL A 307 8.93 13.92 0.28
C VAL A 307 8.62 12.73 -0.62
N VAL A 308 8.78 12.96 -1.93
CA VAL A 308 8.71 11.90 -2.94
C VAL A 308 10.03 11.13 -2.93
N THR A 309 9.96 9.82 -2.70
CA THR A 309 11.12 8.91 -2.71
C THR A 309 11.21 8.10 -4.01
N ALA A 310 10.08 7.92 -4.72
CA ALA A 310 10.04 7.39 -6.07
C ALA A 310 8.93 8.02 -6.94
N ASP A 311 9.08 7.92 -8.26
CA ASP A 311 8.03 8.32 -9.20
C ASP A 311 6.83 7.36 -9.09
N LEU A 312 5.60 7.88 -9.22
CA LEU A 312 4.41 7.03 -9.33
C LEU A 312 4.50 6.18 -10.62
N ILE A 313 4.29 4.88 -10.50
CA ILE A 313 4.14 4.01 -11.68
C ILE A 313 2.65 3.83 -11.98
N PHE A 314 2.22 4.35 -13.14
CA PHE A 314 0.85 4.27 -13.64
C PHE A 314 0.82 4.16 -15.19
N PRO A 315 -0.03 3.30 -15.79
CA PRO A 315 -0.80 2.24 -15.13
C PRO A 315 0.15 1.15 -14.60
N MET A 316 -0.28 0.48 -13.54
CA MET A 316 0.48 -0.58 -12.88
C MET A 316 0.39 -1.92 -13.61
N THR A 317 -0.27 -1.98 -14.77
CA THR A 317 -0.69 -3.24 -15.41
C THR A 317 0.45 -4.20 -15.75
N ASP A 318 1.68 -3.70 -15.83
CA ASP A 318 2.85 -4.50 -16.24
C ASP A 318 3.79 -4.82 -15.06
N LEU A 319 3.41 -4.47 -13.82
CA LEU A 319 4.27 -4.60 -12.64
C LEU A 319 4.01 -5.82 -11.76
N TRP A 320 2.85 -6.46 -11.93
CA TRP A 320 2.40 -7.47 -11.00
C TRP A 320 3.09 -8.80 -11.31
N ASN A 321 4.18 -9.11 -10.60
CA ASN A 321 4.95 -10.33 -10.86
C ASN A 321 4.18 -11.63 -10.55
N TRP A 322 3.01 -11.57 -9.89
CA TRP A 322 2.11 -12.72 -9.84
C TRP A 322 1.32 -12.97 -11.13
N LEU A 323 1.36 -12.04 -12.08
CA LEU A 323 0.89 -12.27 -13.45
C LEU A 323 1.87 -13.12 -14.25
N GLU A 324 2.90 -13.67 -13.59
CA GLU A 324 3.87 -14.57 -14.18
C GLU A 324 3.18 -15.59 -15.10
N ASP A 325 3.64 -15.52 -16.34
CA ASP A 325 3.31 -16.36 -17.46
C ASP A 325 3.08 -17.82 -17.04
N GLU A 326 2.04 -18.46 -17.57
CA GLU A 326 1.78 -19.88 -17.33
C GLU A 326 3.08 -20.67 -17.62
N VAL A 327 3.70 -21.20 -16.55
CA VAL A 327 4.91 -22.02 -16.63
C VAL A 327 4.53 -23.48 -16.50
N VAL A 328 4.73 -24.25 -17.57
CA VAL A 328 4.66 -25.72 -17.50
C VAL A 328 6.05 -26.27 -17.25
N THR A 329 6.23 -26.95 -16.12
CA THR A 329 7.44 -27.74 -15.83
C THR A 329 7.11 -29.22 -15.72
N GLU A 330 7.66 -30.03 -16.62
CA GLU A 330 7.48 -31.48 -16.62
C GLU A 330 8.81 -32.24 -16.77
N THR A 331 9.01 -33.28 -15.97
CA THR A 331 10.06 -34.28 -16.25
C THR A 331 9.48 -35.38 -17.12
N VAL A 332 9.88 -35.43 -18.38
CA VAL A 332 9.43 -36.44 -19.34
C VAL A 332 10.57 -37.35 -19.77
N THR A 333 10.23 -38.60 -20.14
CA THR A 333 11.18 -39.54 -20.74
C THR A 333 10.62 -40.11 -22.03
N ASN A 334 11.26 -39.80 -23.16
CA ASN A 334 10.79 -40.19 -24.49
C ASN A 334 9.31 -39.82 -24.70
N SER A 335 8.91 -38.60 -24.29
CA SER A 335 7.55 -38.09 -24.36
C SER A 335 7.56 -36.64 -24.84
N THR A 336 6.35 -36.11 -25.05
CA THR A 336 6.10 -34.71 -25.41
C THR A 336 5.53 -33.99 -24.19
N VAL A 337 6.02 -32.78 -23.93
CA VAL A 337 5.37 -31.81 -23.03
C VAL A 337 4.41 -30.98 -23.88
N ASP A 338 3.11 -31.06 -23.59
CA ASP A 338 2.10 -30.23 -24.23
C ASP A 338 2.10 -28.86 -23.56
N ALA A 339 2.67 -27.88 -24.25
CA ALA A 339 2.77 -26.50 -23.76
C ALA A 339 2.01 -25.56 -24.71
N ARG A 340 0.89 -26.06 -25.28
CA ARG A 340 0.11 -25.31 -26.26
C ARG A 340 -0.62 -24.13 -25.63
N ASP A 341 -1.03 -24.26 -24.38
CA ASP A 341 -1.74 -23.19 -23.68
C ASP A 341 -0.74 -22.06 -23.32
N GLU A 342 0.47 -22.42 -22.94
CA GLU A 342 1.55 -21.52 -22.53
C GLU A 342 2.26 -20.89 -23.74
N ALA A 343 2.66 -21.72 -24.70
CA ALA A 343 3.57 -21.34 -25.78
C ALA A 343 3.09 -21.72 -27.19
N ASP A 344 1.86 -22.21 -27.37
CA ASP A 344 1.31 -22.71 -28.66
C ASP A 344 2.27 -23.70 -29.34
N THR A 345 2.93 -24.54 -28.53
CA THR A 345 3.93 -25.49 -28.99
C THR A 345 3.88 -26.78 -28.18
N GLU A 346 4.50 -27.82 -28.74
CA GLU A 346 4.83 -29.05 -28.04
C GLU A 346 6.35 -29.17 -27.97
N VAL A 347 6.88 -29.70 -26.87
CA VAL A 347 8.32 -30.00 -26.72
C VAL A 347 8.52 -31.51 -26.71
N GLU A 348 9.00 -32.06 -27.83
CA GLU A 348 9.38 -33.47 -27.92
C GLU A 348 10.74 -33.71 -27.26
N VAL A 349 10.77 -34.60 -26.26
CA VAL A 349 11.99 -34.98 -25.55
C VAL A 349 12.39 -36.41 -25.90
N THR A 350 13.56 -36.57 -26.52
CA THR A 350 14.23 -37.87 -26.66
C THR A 350 15.28 -38.04 -25.57
N GLY A 351 15.12 -39.04 -24.70
CA GLY A 351 15.87 -39.15 -23.43
C GLY A 351 15.02 -38.72 -22.23
N THR A 352 15.64 -38.50 -21.07
CA THR A 352 14.98 -37.94 -19.89
C THR A 352 15.42 -36.49 -19.72
N ALA A 353 14.46 -35.56 -19.65
CA ALA A 353 14.73 -34.15 -19.39
C ALA A 353 13.62 -33.56 -18.52
N THR A 354 13.97 -32.53 -17.74
CA THR A 354 12.99 -31.61 -17.15
C THR A 354 12.85 -30.44 -18.10
N VAL A 355 11.69 -30.27 -18.68
CA VAL A 355 11.37 -29.17 -19.58
C VAL A 355 10.57 -28.14 -18.79
N THR A 356 10.97 -26.88 -18.89
CA THR A 356 10.24 -25.73 -18.35
C THR A 356 9.88 -24.84 -19.52
N VAL A 357 8.61 -24.72 -19.85
CA VAL A 357 8.11 -23.81 -20.88
C VAL A 357 7.42 -22.66 -20.18
N ALA A 358 7.87 -21.44 -20.46
CA ALA A 358 7.27 -20.22 -19.99
C ALA A 358 7.01 -19.32 -21.20
N ARG A 359 5.93 -18.55 -21.14
CA ARG A 359 5.74 -17.42 -22.05
C ARG A 359 6.59 -16.26 -21.52
N TYR A 360 7.05 -15.39 -22.41
CA TYR A 360 7.76 -14.18 -22.04
C TYR A 360 7.46 -13.12 -23.10
N ASP A 361 7.34 -11.85 -22.69
CA ASP A 361 7.21 -10.72 -23.63
C ASP A 361 8.53 -10.37 -24.35
N ALA A 362 9.69 -10.78 -23.80
CA ALA A 362 11.01 -10.60 -24.41
C ALA A 362 11.99 -11.72 -24.03
N ASN A 363 12.99 -12.03 -24.89
CA ASN A 363 13.91 -13.15 -24.65
C ASN A 363 14.88 -12.85 -23.49
N PRO A 364 14.84 -13.56 -22.35
CA PRO A 364 15.83 -13.38 -21.30
C PRO A 364 17.23 -13.90 -21.72
N GLY A 365 17.32 -14.80 -22.70
CA GLY A 365 18.57 -15.47 -23.12
C GLY A 365 19.35 -14.80 -24.28
N GLY A 366 18.87 -13.67 -24.81
CA GLY A 366 19.48 -13.01 -25.99
C GLY A 366 19.10 -13.66 -27.33
N PRO A 367 19.64 -13.20 -28.47
CA PRO A 367 19.20 -13.67 -29.79
C PRO A 367 19.45 -15.18 -29.98
N PRO A 368 18.53 -15.92 -30.63
CA PRO A 368 18.66 -17.35 -30.82
C PRO A 368 19.97 -17.70 -31.56
N PRO A 369 20.58 -18.88 -31.30
CA PRO A 369 21.77 -19.32 -32.00
C PRO A 369 21.58 -19.25 -33.52
N THR A 370 22.49 -18.57 -34.21
CA THR A 370 22.44 -18.42 -35.68
C THR A 370 22.39 -19.79 -36.35
N GLY A 371 21.22 -20.20 -36.84
CA GLY A 371 20.99 -21.50 -37.49
C GLY A 371 19.65 -22.17 -37.17
N SER A 372 18.94 -21.78 -36.10
CA SER A 372 17.62 -22.32 -35.77
C SER A 372 16.51 -21.64 -36.59
N ARG A 373 16.22 -22.20 -37.78
CA ARG A 373 15.21 -21.67 -38.69
C ARG A 373 13.75 -21.79 -38.19
N SER A 374 13.47 -22.43 -37.06
CA SER A 374 12.10 -22.59 -36.55
C SER A 374 11.74 -21.80 -35.29
N LEU A 375 12.72 -21.25 -34.56
CA LEU A 375 12.43 -20.50 -33.31
C LEU A 375 12.28 -18.99 -33.53
N SER A 376 12.79 -18.48 -34.66
CA SER A 376 12.72 -17.04 -35.00
C SER A 376 11.37 -16.58 -35.54
N SER A 377 10.39 -17.48 -35.70
CA SER A 377 9.08 -17.17 -36.27
C SER A 377 7.91 -17.24 -35.27
N LEU A 378 8.20 -17.49 -33.98
CA LEU A 378 7.16 -17.77 -32.99
C LEU A 378 6.79 -16.57 -32.10
N ASP A 379 7.52 -15.45 -32.15
CA ASP A 379 7.36 -14.30 -31.21
C ASP A 379 7.24 -14.75 -29.74
N LYS A 380 7.84 -15.91 -29.41
CA LYS A 380 7.80 -16.59 -28.10
C LYS A 380 9.15 -17.26 -27.85
N TYR A 381 9.52 -17.40 -26.58
CA TYR A 381 10.82 -17.93 -26.17
C TYR A 381 10.65 -19.23 -25.39
N ILE A 382 11.51 -20.22 -25.64
CA ILE A 382 11.46 -21.55 -25.01
C ILE A 382 12.85 -21.86 -24.48
N ASP A 383 12.97 -22.09 -23.17
CA ASP A 383 14.19 -22.58 -22.55
C ASP A 383 14.09 -24.08 -22.29
N VAL A 384 15.12 -24.84 -22.65
CA VAL A 384 15.17 -26.29 -22.44
C VAL A 384 16.42 -26.65 -21.67
N TYR A 385 16.24 -27.18 -20.46
CA TYR A 385 17.33 -27.63 -19.61
C TYR A 385 17.50 -29.16 -19.72
N SER A 386 18.71 -29.62 -20.04
CA SER A 386 19.07 -31.03 -19.92
C SER A 386 19.90 -31.23 -18.65
N LEU A 387 19.51 -32.18 -17.80
CA LEU A 387 20.34 -32.63 -16.66
C LEU A 387 21.52 -33.49 -17.12
#